data_AF-A0A2N1RG36-F1
#
_entry.id   AF-A0A2N1RG36-F1
#
_cell.length_a   1.000
_cell.length_b   1.000
_cell.length_c   1.000
_cell.angle_alpha   90.00
_cell.angle_beta   90.00
_cell.angle_gamma   90.00
#
_symmetry.space_group_name_H-M   'P 1'
#
loop_
_entity.id
_entity.type
_entity.pdbx_description
1 polymer ?
#
loop_
_entity_poly.entity_id
_entity_poly.type
_entity_poly.pdbx_seq_one_letter_code
_entity_poly.pdbx_strand_id
1 'polypeptide(L)'
;MTEPPGIYGIVMVLGVILGVALLFFGSRLERYLGYIRSTGAMGLLFAIMYVCIALPENLLPAMQGTIGLNGLWKLVVASPNTLHVLLKVAAFLLAIVWGALSQRFFPRVTEALSMLVIYTSLSTLLFIEGWLTFSIIALPITALLLAIAISGFRVFHTMLYRAIESAIFGSFLISYLFTRFYYLPTWIFLLLFVILGAAGGLTQIVHVKKSYKNQRVMSGKETA
;
A
#
# COMPACT_ATOMS: atom_id res chain seq x y z
N MET A 1 25.29 -14.58 11.59
CA MET A 1 25.23 -13.17 12.00
C MET A 1 24.05 -13.03 12.96
N THR A 2 24.33 -12.89 14.25
CA THR A 2 23.31 -12.84 15.32
C THR A 2 23.02 -11.38 15.64
N GLU A 3 21.95 -10.86 15.05
CA GLU A 3 21.45 -9.51 15.34
C GLU A 3 20.65 -9.48 16.66
N PRO A 4 20.62 -8.33 17.37
CA PRO A 4 20.07 -8.28 18.72
C PRO A 4 18.54 -8.56 18.72
N PRO A 5 18.07 -9.51 19.54
CA PRO A 5 16.69 -10.01 19.51
C PRO A 5 15.62 -8.97 19.88
N GLY A 6 16.00 -7.82 20.44
CA GLY A 6 15.06 -6.79 20.89
C GLY A 6 14.42 -5.95 19.77
N ILE A 7 15.15 -5.65 18.69
CA ILE A 7 14.68 -4.70 17.66
C ILE A 7 13.55 -5.33 16.83
N TYR A 8 13.71 -6.60 16.43
CA TYR A 8 12.69 -7.32 15.66
C TYR A 8 11.38 -7.54 16.43
N GLY A 9 11.47 -7.81 17.74
CA GLY A 9 10.29 -7.94 18.59
C GLY A 9 9.50 -6.64 18.70
N ILE A 10 10.18 -5.51 18.86
CA ILE A 10 9.53 -4.19 18.93
C ILE A 10 8.85 -3.85 17.58
N VAL A 11 9.54 -4.09 16.47
CA VAL A 11 8.98 -3.86 15.12
C VAL A 11 7.75 -4.74 14.88
N MET A 12 7.78 -6.00 15.31
CA MET A 12 6.63 -6.90 15.23
C MET A 12 5.46 -6.36 16.07
N VAL A 13 5.69 -6.02 17.34
CA VAL A 13 4.62 -5.54 18.24
C VAL A 13 3.99 -4.26 17.70
N LEU A 14 4.81 -3.27 17.30
CA LEU A 14 4.32 -2.03 16.70
C LEU A 14 3.58 -2.29 15.39
N GLY A 15 4.09 -3.19 14.55
CA GLY A 15 3.46 -3.55 13.28
C GLY A 15 2.13 -4.27 13.46
N VAL A 16 2.00 -5.15 14.47
CA VAL A 16 0.73 -5.82 14.80
C VAL A 16 -0.26 -4.82 15.37
N ILE A 17 0.17 -3.91 16.26
CA ILE A 17 -0.70 -2.83 16.79
C ILE A 17 -1.22 -1.96 15.64
N LEU A 18 -0.34 -1.58 14.72
CA LEU A 18 -0.72 -0.78 13.53
C LEU A 18 -1.66 -1.56 12.62
N GLY A 19 -1.42 -2.86 12.42
CA GLY A 19 -2.29 -3.74 11.65
C GLY A 19 -3.68 -3.87 12.26
N VAL A 20 -3.78 -4.08 13.57
CA VAL A 20 -5.06 -4.13 14.31
C VAL A 20 -5.77 -2.76 14.23
N ALA A 21 -5.02 -1.66 14.36
CA ALA A 21 -5.58 -0.32 14.22
C ALA A 21 -6.17 -0.10 12.81
N LEU A 22 -5.49 -0.54 11.76
CA LEU A 22 -6.01 -0.49 10.38
C LEU A 22 -7.25 -1.37 10.21
N LEU A 23 -7.22 -2.58 10.78
CA LEU A 23 -8.26 -3.59 10.60
C LEU A 23 -9.58 -3.20 11.30
N PHE A 24 -9.54 -2.52 12.45
CA PHE A 24 -10.75 -2.12 13.19
C PHE A 24 -11.07 -0.62 13.14
N PHE A 25 -10.07 0.25 12.98
CA PHE A 25 -10.24 1.70 12.99
C PHE A 25 -9.93 2.37 11.64
N GLY A 26 -9.67 1.60 10.57
CA GLY A 26 -9.36 2.12 9.24
C GLY A 26 -10.37 3.15 8.73
N SER A 27 -11.66 2.97 9.03
CA SER A 27 -12.72 3.92 8.64
C SER A 27 -12.64 5.27 9.38
N ARG A 28 -12.01 5.34 10.57
CA ARG A 28 -11.82 6.59 11.33
C ARG A 28 -10.50 7.29 10.99
N LEU A 29 -9.49 6.53 10.58
CA LEU A 29 -8.19 7.04 10.14
C LEU A 29 -8.17 7.54 8.69
N GLU A 30 -9.34 7.64 8.05
CA GLU A 30 -9.51 7.95 6.63
C GLU A 30 -8.68 9.15 6.15
N ARG A 31 -8.72 10.28 6.88
CA ARG A 31 -7.98 11.49 6.50
C ARG A 31 -6.47 11.23 6.49
N TYR A 32 -5.96 10.52 7.50
CA TYR A 32 -4.53 10.22 7.63
C TYR A 32 -4.06 9.18 6.61
N LEU A 33 -4.87 8.13 6.39
CA LEU A 33 -4.62 7.13 5.36
C LEU A 33 -4.54 7.73 3.97
N GLY A 34 -5.41 8.71 3.67
CA GLY A 34 -5.32 9.49 2.45
C GLY A 34 -3.95 10.15 2.28
N TYR A 35 -3.48 10.90 3.29
CA TYR A 35 -2.20 11.59 3.26
C TYR A 35 -1.03 10.63 3.10
N ILE A 36 -0.99 9.58 3.91
CA ILE A 36 0.06 8.55 3.84
C ILE A 36 0.09 7.91 2.45
N ARG A 37 -1.09 7.63 1.86
CA ARG A 37 -1.18 7.02 0.53
C ARG A 37 -0.65 7.94 -0.56
N SER A 38 -1.06 9.21 -0.58
CA SER A 38 -0.57 10.17 -1.59
C SER A 38 0.92 10.40 -1.46
N THR A 39 1.41 10.61 -0.24
CA THR A 39 2.83 10.83 0.02
C THR A 39 3.64 9.58 -0.36
N GLY A 40 3.15 8.39 0.00
CA GLY A 40 3.76 7.10 -0.36
C GLY A 40 3.79 6.88 -1.87
N ALA A 41 2.69 7.11 -2.59
CA ALA A 41 2.63 6.97 -4.04
C ALA A 41 3.58 7.91 -4.76
N MET A 42 3.68 9.17 -4.32
CA MET A 42 4.60 10.15 -4.91
C MET A 42 6.06 9.79 -4.61
N GLY A 43 6.36 9.27 -3.42
CA GLY A 43 7.68 8.72 -3.11
C GLY A 43 8.03 7.51 -3.98
N LEU A 44 7.05 6.66 -4.28
CA LEU A 44 7.22 5.48 -5.13
C LEU A 44 7.41 5.87 -6.60
N LEU A 45 6.62 6.81 -7.12
CA LEU A 45 6.83 7.42 -8.44
C LEU A 45 8.21 8.04 -8.55
N PHE A 46 8.65 8.74 -7.50
CA PHE A 46 10.00 9.31 -7.46
C PHE A 46 11.07 8.22 -7.54
N ALA A 47 10.95 7.15 -6.75
CA ALA A 47 11.89 6.03 -6.78
C ALA A 47 11.95 5.39 -8.19
N ILE A 48 10.80 5.22 -8.84
CA ILE A 48 10.72 4.71 -10.22
C ILE A 48 11.40 5.68 -11.18
N MET A 49 11.06 6.97 -11.17
CA MET A 49 11.70 7.96 -12.06
C MET A 49 13.20 8.05 -11.85
N TYR A 50 13.66 7.99 -10.59
CA TYR A 50 15.08 8.00 -10.27
C TYR A 50 15.79 6.80 -10.89
N VAL A 51 15.25 5.59 -10.73
CA VAL A 51 15.81 4.38 -11.36
C VAL A 51 15.80 4.51 -12.89
N CYS A 52 14.71 5.05 -13.47
CA CYS A 52 14.59 5.21 -14.92
C CYS A 52 15.60 6.19 -15.52
N ILE A 53 15.87 7.30 -14.83
CA ILE A 53 16.71 8.38 -15.36
C ILE A 53 18.18 8.18 -14.97
N ALA A 54 18.44 7.80 -13.72
CA ALA A 54 19.81 7.74 -13.19
C ALA A 54 20.49 6.39 -13.41
N LEU A 55 19.73 5.28 -13.54
CA LEU A 55 20.29 3.92 -13.69
C LEU A 55 19.55 3.12 -14.79
N PRO A 56 19.55 3.60 -16.05
CA PRO A 56 18.83 2.95 -17.15
C PRO A 56 19.33 1.53 -17.46
N GLU A 57 20.60 1.25 -17.17
CA GLU A 57 21.21 -0.07 -17.33
C GLU A 57 20.67 -1.14 -16.35
N ASN A 58 20.14 -0.72 -15.20
CA ASN A 58 19.58 -1.61 -14.19
C ASN A 58 18.06 -1.85 -14.35
N LEU A 59 17.41 -1.17 -15.30
CA LEU A 59 15.98 -1.31 -15.59
C LEU A 59 15.64 -2.66 -16.24
N LEU A 60 16.40 -3.06 -17.27
CA LEU A 60 16.15 -4.31 -17.99
C LEU A 60 16.31 -5.56 -17.09
N PRO A 61 17.39 -5.67 -16.30
CA PRO A 61 17.57 -6.78 -15.36
C PRO A 61 16.50 -6.81 -14.26
N ALA A 62 16.08 -5.63 -13.78
CA ALA A 62 14.99 -5.50 -12.82
C ALA A 62 13.65 -6.01 -13.39
N MET A 63 13.34 -5.66 -14.64
CA MET A 63 12.11 -6.12 -15.31
C MET A 63 12.14 -7.62 -15.65
N GLN A 64 13.33 -8.20 -15.80
CA GLN A 64 13.53 -9.64 -16.01
C GLN A 64 13.51 -10.45 -14.70
N GLY A 65 13.29 -9.81 -13.55
CA GLY A 65 13.23 -10.50 -12.24
C GLY A 65 14.58 -10.98 -11.71
N THR A 66 15.69 -10.57 -12.32
CA THR A 66 17.05 -10.98 -11.88
C THR A 66 17.52 -10.21 -10.64
N ILE A 67 16.94 -9.03 -10.38
CA ILE A 67 17.21 -8.20 -9.21
C ILE A 67 15.96 -8.23 -8.33
N GLY A 68 15.95 -9.03 -7.26
CA GLY A 68 14.84 -9.09 -6.29
C GLY A 68 14.61 -7.77 -5.54
N LEU A 69 13.55 -7.65 -4.74
CA LEU A 69 13.16 -6.40 -4.05
C LEU A 69 14.29 -5.75 -3.25
N ASN A 70 15.09 -6.57 -2.56
CA ASN A 70 16.21 -6.09 -1.75
C ASN A 70 17.33 -5.49 -2.63
N GLY A 71 17.52 -6.03 -3.83
CA GLY A 71 18.45 -5.48 -4.82
C GLY A 71 17.96 -4.12 -5.35
N LEU A 72 16.66 -4.01 -5.66
CA LEU A 72 16.05 -2.75 -6.08
C LEU A 72 16.10 -1.68 -4.98
N TRP A 73 15.83 -2.07 -3.74
CA TRP A 73 15.93 -1.17 -2.60
C TRP A 73 17.36 -0.68 -2.39
N LYS A 74 18.36 -1.56 -2.55
CA LYS A 74 19.78 -1.17 -2.49
C LYS A 74 20.16 -0.18 -3.60
N LEU A 75 19.60 -0.30 -4.81
CA LEU A 75 19.85 0.67 -5.88
C LEU A 75 19.25 2.05 -5.56
N VAL A 76 18.09 2.07 -4.92
CA VAL A 76 17.42 3.32 -4.49
C VAL A 76 18.11 3.93 -3.27
N VAL A 77 18.64 3.14 -2.35
CA VAL A 77 19.22 3.66 -1.08
C VAL A 77 20.74 3.85 -1.16
N ALA A 78 21.48 2.87 -1.68
CA ALA A 78 22.92 2.95 -1.79
C ALA A 78 23.30 3.73 -3.07
N SER A 79 23.94 4.88 -2.90
CA SER A 79 24.68 5.52 -3.99
C SER A 79 26.07 5.86 -3.49
N PRO A 80 27.13 5.49 -4.21
CA PRO A 80 28.50 5.81 -3.82
C PRO A 80 28.82 7.31 -3.98
N ASN A 81 27.98 8.07 -4.68
CA ASN A 81 28.24 9.47 -5.00
C ASN A 81 27.39 10.41 -4.13
N THR A 82 28.04 11.30 -3.40
CA THR A 82 27.41 12.23 -2.44
C THR A 82 26.38 13.15 -3.11
N LEU A 83 26.62 13.54 -4.37
CA LEU A 83 25.69 14.35 -5.16
C LEU A 83 24.37 13.61 -5.44
N HIS A 84 24.42 12.31 -5.74
CA HIS A 84 23.21 11.51 -5.98
C HIS A 84 22.41 11.31 -4.69
N VAL A 85 23.07 11.19 -3.53
CA VAL A 85 22.38 11.12 -2.23
C VAL A 85 21.65 12.42 -1.94
N LEU A 86 22.28 13.57 -2.15
CA LEU A 86 21.66 14.87 -1.91
C LEU A 86 20.45 15.11 -2.83
N LEU A 87 20.56 14.69 -4.09
CA LEU A 87 19.47 14.78 -5.08
C LEU A 87 18.31 13.84 -4.73
N LYS A 88 18.58 12.63 -4.24
CA LYS A 88 17.57 11.70 -3.72
C LYS A 88 16.80 12.29 -2.54
N VAL A 89 17.51 12.88 -1.56
CA VAL A 89 16.86 13.48 -0.38
C VAL A 89 16.05 14.71 -0.77
N ALA A 90 16.59 15.61 -1.59
CA ALA A 90 15.88 16.80 -2.05
C ALA A 90 14.61 16.44 -2.84
N ALA A 91 14.71 15.47 -3.73
CA ALA A 91 13.58 15.05 -4.55
C ALA A 91 12.56 14.21 -3.76
N PHE A 92 12.98 13.45 -2.75
CA PHE A 92 12.06 12.80 -1.80
C PHE A 92 11.29 13.83 -0.97
N LEU A 93 11.97 14.88 -0.48
CA LEU A 93 11.32 16.00 0.20
C LEU A 93 10.32 16.72 -0.72
N LEU A 94 10.71 16.97 -1.98
CA LEU A 94 9.80 17.54 -2.98
C LEU A 94 8.60 16.64 -3.24
N ALA A 95 8.79 15.31 -3.34
CA ALA A 95 7.69 14.35 -3.50
C ALA A 95 6.74 14.36 -2.30
N ILE A 96 7.25 14.48 -1.08
CA ILE A 96 6.43 14.61 0.14
C ILE A 96 5.63 15.91 0.13
N VAL A 97 6.30 17.03 -0.13
CA VAL A 97 5.66 18.36 -0.16
C VAL A 97 4.61 18.40 -1.27
N TRP A 98 4.93 17.90 -2.46
CA TRP A 98 4.00 17.82 -3.58
C TRP A 98 2.82 16.89 -3.31
N GLY A 99 3.06 15.72 -2.69
CA GLY A 99 2.01 14.80 -2.25
C GLY A 99 1.06 15.46 -1.26
N ALA A 100 1.59 16.13 -0.24
CA ALA A 100 0.78 16.84 0.75
C ALA A 100 0.00 18.02 0.14
N LEU A 101 0.63 18.78 -0.76
CA LEU A 101 0.02 19.94 -1.41
C LEU A 101 -1.08 19.51 -2.39
N SER A 102 -0.81 18.52 -3.25
CA SER A 102 -1.78 17.98 -4.21
C SER A 102 -2.99 17.35 -3.53
N GLN A 103 -2.82 16.78 -2.34
CA GLN A 103 -3.93 16.29 -1.54
C GLN A 103 -4.79 17.41 -0.94
N ARG A 104 -4.19 18.55 -0.61
CA ARG A 104 -4.91 19.73 -0.12
C ARG A 104 -5.74 20.39 -1.22
N PHE A 105 -5.22 20.51 -2.43
CA PHE A 105 -5.88 21.21 -3.54
C PHE A 105 -6.80 20.30 -4.38
N PHE A 106 -6.39 19.06 -4.65
CA PHE A 106 -7.13 18.14 -5.53
C PHE A 106 -7.30 16.74 -4.92
N PRO A 107 -7.97 16.62 -3.75
CA PRO A 107 -8.01 15.36 -2.99
C PRO A 107 -8.54 14.17 -3.80
N ARG A 108 -9.53 14.38 -4.66
CA ARG A 108 -10.14 13.28 -5.44
C ARG A 108 -9.20 12.73 -6.53
N VAL A 109 -8.54 13.62 -7.27
CA VAL A 109 -7.64 13.26 -8.38
C VAL A 109 -6.36 12.66 -7.83
N THR A 110 -5.78 13.28 -6.80
CA THR A 110 -4.57 12.81 -6.14
C THR A 110 -4.76 11.41 -5.55
N GLU A 111 -5.90 11.15 -4.90
CA GLU A 111 -6.17 9.84 -4.31
C GLU A 111 -6.37 8.77 -5.41
N ALA A 112 -7.00 9.08 -6.54
CA ALA A 112 -7.13 8.17 -7.68
C ALA A 112 -5.78 7.84 -8.34
N LEU A 113 -4.95 8.86 -8.59
CA LEU A 113 -3.59 8.68 -9.10
C LEU A 113 -2.72 7.88 -8.13
N SER A 114 -2.81 8.17 -6.82
CA SER A 114 -2.06 7.43 -5.82
C SER A 114 -2.41 5.94 -5.80
N MET A 115 -3.69 5.59 -5.97
CA MET A 115 -4.13 4.20 -6.08
C MET A 115 -3.61 3.57 -7.36
N LEU A 116 -3.69 4.27 -8.50
CA LEU A 116 -3.18 3.73 -9.76
C LEU A 116 -1.69 3.38 -9.63
N VAL A 117 -0.88 4.26 -9.07
CA VAL A 117 0.54 4.04 -8.81
C VAL A 117 0.77 2.88 -7.83
N ILE A 118 0.05 2.84 -6.71
CA ILE A 118 0.25 1.81 -5.69
C ILE A 118 -0.17 0.43 -6.21
N TYR A 119 -1.31 0.30 -6.88
CA TYR A 119 -1.77 -1.00 -7.38
C TYR A 119 -0.91 -1.50 -8.55
N THR A 120 -0.52 -0.60 -9.46
CA THR A 120 0.41 -0.98 -10.54
C THR A 120 1.75 -1.42 -9.98
N SER A 121 2.32 -0.69 -9.01
CA SER A 121 3.57 -1.09 -8.36
C SER A 121 3.46 -2.38 -7.53
N LEU A 122 2.37 -2.59 -6.79
CA LEU A 122 2.16 -3.85 -6.05
C LEU A 122 2.05 -5.04 -6.99
N SER A 123 1.35 -4.89 -8.12
CA SER A 123 1.25 -5.94 -9.12
C SER A 123 2.58 -6.26 -9.78
N THR A 124 3.42 -5.25 -10.05
CA THR A 124 4.76 -5.50 -10.61
C THR A 124 5.71 -6.11 -9.58
N LEU A 125 5.57 -5.79 -8.29
CA LEU A 125 6.35 -6.41 -7.21
C LEU A 125 6.05 -7.91 -7.06
N LEU A 126 4.78 -8.31 -7.14
CA LEU A 126 4.39 -9.73 -7.11
C LEU A 126 4.96 -10.52 -8.30
N PHE A 127 5.15 -9.86 -9.45
CA PHE A 127 5.81 -10.45 -10.61
C PHE A 127 7.32 -10.60 -10.42
N ILE A 128 8.00 -9.55 -9.93
CA ILE A 128 9.44 -9.54 -9.68
C ILE A 128 9.82 -10.63 -8.67
N GLU A 129 9.00 -10.83 -7.63
CA GLU A 129 9.22 -11.88 -6.63
C GLU A 129 8.84 -13.29 -7.11
N GLY A 130 8.36 -13.44 -8.36
CA GLY A 130 8.05 -14.74 -8.96
C GLY A 130 6.78 -15.42 -8.43
N TRP A 131 5.91 -14.70 -7.71
CA TRP A 131 4.65 -15.24 -7.21
C TRP A 131 3.62 -15.41 -8.33
N LEU A 132 3.78 -14.66 -9.43
CA LEU A 132 2.94 -14.72 -10.62
C LEU A 132 3.81 -14.85 -11.88
N THR A 133 3.62 -15.93 -12.63
CA THR A 133 4.20 -16.12 -13.97
C THR A 133 3.20 -15.66 -15.03
N PHE A 134 3.31 -14.41 -15.45
CA PHE A 134 2.55 -13.84 -16.57
C PHE A 134 3.49 -13.39 -17.70
N SER A 135 2.95 -13.21 -18.90
CA SER A 135 3.68 -12.58 -19.99
C SER A 135 4.04 -11.13 -19.63
N ILE A 136 5.28 -10.70 -19.91
CA ILE A 136 5.85 -9.39 -19.58
C ILE A 136 4.98 -8.23 -20.10
N ILE A 137 4.27 -8.42 -21.21
CA ILE A 137 3.39 -7.41 -21.81
C ILE A 137 1.99 -7.43 -21.18
N ALA A 138 1.49 -8.61 -20.82
CA ALA A 138 0.14 -8.76 -20.27
C ALA A 138 0.04 -8.22 -18.83
N LEU A 139 1.11 -8.26 -18.06
CA LEU A 139 1.12 -7.84 -16.66
C LEU A 139 0.88 -6.33 -16.44
N PRO A 140 1.60 -5.39 -17.09
CA PRO A 140 1.32 -3.97 -16.92
C PRO A 140 -0.08 -3.59 -17.43
N ILE A 141 -0.57 -4.25 -18.49
CA ILE A 141 -1.90 -4.02 -19.05
C ILE A 141 -2.98 -4.49 -18.07
N THR A 142 -2.86 -5.71 -17.53
CA THR A 142 -3.82 -6.25 -16.56
C THR A 142 -3.79 -5.48 -15.25
N ALA A 143 -2.60 -5.08 -14.76
CA ALA A 143 -2.45 -4.23 -13.58
C ALA A 143 -3.09 -2.86 -13.78
N LEU A 144 -2.91 -2.25 -14.96
CA LEU A 144 -3.53 -0.97 -15.32
C LEU A 144 -5.05 -1.09 -15.41
N LEU A 145 -5.57 -2.14 -16.06
CA LEU A 145 -7.01 -2.40 -16.14
C LEU A 145 -7.63 -2.66 -14.76
N LEU A 146 -6.95 -3.43 -13.90
CA LEU A 146 -7.38 -3.68 -12.53
C LEU A 146 -7.38 -2.38 -11.71
N ALA A 147 -6.33 -1.56 -11.86
CA ALA A 147 -6.26 -0.25 -11.22
C ALA A 147 -7.38 0.69 -11.67
N ILE A 148 -7.73 0.69 -12.96
CA ILE A 148 -8.87 1.46 -13.50
C ILE A 148 -10.19 0.93 -12.91
N ALA A 149 -10.40 -0.39 -12.90
CA ALA A 149 -11.61 -1.01 -12.35
C ALA A 149 -11.78 -0.72 -10.85
N ILE A 150 -10.70 -0.83 -10.07
CA ILE A 150 -10.67 -0.52 -8.64
C ILE A 150 -10.94 0.98 -8.41
N SER A 151 -10.31 1.85 -9.20
CA SER A 151 -10.56 3.29 -9.16
C SER A 151 -12.02 3.61 -9.48
N GLY A 152 -12.61 2.93 -10.47
CA GLY A 152 -14.02 3.05 -10.83
C GLY A 152 -14.94 2.59 -9.69
N PHE A 153 -14.71 1.40 -9.13
CA PHE A 153 -15.51 0.88 -8.01
C PHE A 153 -15.47 1.82 -6.80
N ARG A 154 -14.32 2.44 -6.52
CA ARG A 154 -14.21 3.46 -5.47
C ARG A 154 -15.08 4.68 -5.72
N VAL A 155 -15.18 5.17 -6.96
CA VAL A 155 -16.00 6.36 -7.29
C VAL A 155 -17.46 6.12 -6.95
N PHE A 156 -17.96 4.90 -7.16
CA PHE A 156 -19.36 4.55 -6.88
C PHE A 156 -19.61 4.14 -5.42
N HIS A 157 -18.63 3.51 -4.74
CA HIS A 157 -18.79 2.95 -3.41
C HIS A 157 -17.67 3.32 -2.43
N THR A 158 -17.35 4.60 -2.32
CA THR A 158 -16.21 5.13 -1.54
C THR A 158 -16.11 4.59 -0.11
N MET A 159 -17.23 4.53 0.63
CA MET A 159 -17.25 4.08 2.03
C MET A 159 -16.96 2.58 2.18
N LEU A 160 -17.56 1.74 1.33
CA LEU A 160 -17.39 0.28 1.37
C LEU A 160 -16.01 -0.11 0.87
N TYR A 161 -15.56 0.51 -0.22
CA TYR A 161 -14.24 0.27 -0.76
C TYR A 161 -13.14 0.56 0.28
N ARG A 162 -13.26 1.66 1.03
CA ARG A 162 -12.30 2.02 2.08
C ARG A 162 -12.28 1.05 3.24
N ALA A 163 -13.44 0.54 3.64
CA ALA A 163 -13.53 -0.49 4.67
C ALA A 163 -12.78 -1.75 4.22
N ILE A 164 -13.11 -2.24 3.02
CA ILE A 164 -12.47 -3.43 2.45
C ILE A 164 -10.95 -3.24 2.29
N GLU A 165 -10.52 -2.09 1.76
CA GLU A 165 -9.09 -1.78 1.57
C GLU A 165 -8.33 -1.80 2.91
N SER A 166 -8.84 -1.12 3.95
CA SER A 166 -8.16 -1.09 5.25
C SER A 166 -8.14 -2.45 5.96
N ALA A 167 -9.20 -3.26 5.77
CA ALA A 167 -9.24 -4.63 6.27
C ALA A 167 -8.21 -5.52 5.54
N ILE A 168 -8.08 -5.38 4.23
CA ILE A 168 -7.08 -6.11 3.42
C ILE A 168 -5.66 -5.72 3.83
N PHE A 169 -5.34 -4.43 3.92
CA PHE A 169 -3.99 -4.00 4.32
C PHE A 169 -3.67 -4.38 5.77
N GLY A 170 -4.63 -4.23 6.69
CA GLY A 170 -4.47 -4.66 8.07
C GLY A 170 -4.24 -6.16 8.20
N SER A 171 -5.05 -6.98 7.51
CA SER A 171 -4.92 -8.43 7.54
C SER A 171 -3.62 -8.89 6.88
N PHE A 172 -3.22 -8.27 5.78
CA PHE A 172 -1.96 -8.54 5.10
C PHE A 172 -0.77 -8.25 6.01
N LEU A 173 -0.74 -7.07 6.65
CA LEU A 173 0.34 -6.67 7.54
C LEU A 173 0.48 -7.61 8.74
N ILE A 174 -0.63 -7.93 9.42
CA ILE A 174 -0.61 -8.85 10.56
C ILE A 174 -0.15 -10.23 10.10
N SER A 175 -0.76 -10.77 9.04
CA SER A 175 -0.45 -12.12 8.56
C SER A 175 1.01 -12.22 8.14
N TYR A 176 1.53 -11.21 7.45
CA TYR A 176 2.92 -11.15 7.01
C TYR A 176 3.91 -11.06 8.19
N LEU A 177 3.62 -10.21 9.18
CA LEU A 177 4.47 -10.10 10.37
C LEU A 177 4.49 -11.39 11.17
N PHE A 178 3.33 -12.03 11.37
CA PHE A 178 3.25 -13.31 12.05
C PHE A 178 4.01 -14.40 11.31
N THR A 179 3.83 -14.52 9.99
CA THR A 179 4.52 -15.58 9.24
C THR A 179 6.01 -15.35 9.12
N ARG A 180 6.46 -14.09 8.99
CA ARG A 180 7.88 -13.75 8.98
C ARG A 180 8.54 -13.97 10.34
N PHE A 181 7.88 -13.60 11.44
CA PHE A 181 8.45 -13.69 12.78
C PHE A 181 8.50 -15.13 13.31
N TYR A 182 7.45 -15.91 13.06
CA TYR A 182 7.37 -17.31 13.49
C TYR A 182 7.88 -18.30 12.43
N TYR A 183 8.46 -17.80 11.32
CA TYR A 183 8.94 -18.61 10.20
C TYR A 183 7.88 -19.60 9.69
N LEU A 184 6.61 -19.17 9.66
CA LEU A 184 5.50 -20.01 9.28
C LEU A 184 5.42 -20.17 7.75
N PRO A 185 5.01 -21.34 7.25
CA PRO A 185 4.83 -21.57 5.82
C PRO A 185 3.74 -20.67 5.20
N THR A 186 3.87 -20.41 3.90
CA THR A 186 3.02 -19.49 3.13
C THR A 186 1.52 -19.84 3.16
N TRP A 187 1.16 -21.11 3.35
CA TRP A 187 -0.26 -21.48 3.45
C TRP A 187 -0.90 -20.94 4.75
N ILE A 188 -0.14 -20.83 5.85
CA ILE A 188 -0.61 -20.23 7.10
C ILE A 188 -0.79 -18.72 6.92
N PHE A 189 0.09 -18.08 6.15
CA PHE A 189 -0.06 -16.68 5.76
C PHE A 189 -1.40 -16.46 5.04
N LEU A 190 -1.71 -17.27 4.03
CA LEU A 190 -2.97 -17.15 3.28
C LEU A 190 -4.19 -17.39 4.17
N LEU A 191 -4.12 -18.40 5.05
CA LEU A 191 -5.21 -18.73 5.96
C LEU A 191 -5.48 -17.58 6.95
N LEU A 192 -4.43 -17.04 7.58
CA LEU A 192 -4.53 -15.88 8.46
C LEU A 192 -5.07 -14.66 7.72
N PHE A 193 -4.58 -14.41 6.51
CA PHE A 193 -5.00 -13.28 5.68
C PHE A 193 -6.51 -13.32 5.37
N VAL A 194 -7.02 -14.50 5.00
CA VAL A 194 -8.45 -14.70 4.69
C VAL A 194 -9.30 -14.54 5.95
N ILE A 195 -8.93 -15.17 7.08
CA ILE A 195 -9.71 -15.09 8.32
C ILE A 195 -9.75 -13.66 8.86
N LEU A 196 -8.59 -13.02 8.98
CA LEU A 196 -8.47 -11.64 9.49
C LEU A 196 -9.12 -10.64 8.54
N GLY A 197 -8.97 -10.84 7.22
CA GLY A 197 -9.58 -10.00 6.20
C GLY A 197 -11.11 -10.07 6.23
N ALA A 198 -11.67 -11.28 6.35
CA ALA A 198 -13.12 -11.47 6.47
C ALA A 198 -13.67 -10.87 7.77
N ALA A 199 -13.01 -11.11 8.90
CA ALA A 199 -13.43 -10.57 10.20
C ALA A 199 -13.36 -9.02 10.23
N GLY A 200 -12.28 -8.43 9.70
CA GLY A 200 -12.11 -6.99 9.59
C GLY A 200 -13.08 -6.34 8.62
N GLY A 201 -13.26 -6.94 7.44
CA GLY A 201 -14.20 -6.46 6.44
C GLY A 201 -15.63 -6.44 6.97
N LEU A 202 -16.09 -7.55 7.58
CA LEU A 202 -17.44 -7.65 8.14
C LEU A 202 -17.67 -6.64 9.27
N THR A 203 -16.74 -6.51 10.20
CA THR A 203 -16.88 -5.57 11.33
C THR A 203 -16.95 -4.11 10.85
N GLN A 204 -16.13 -3.73 9.88
CA GLN A 204 -16.16 -2.38 9.32
C GLN A 204 -17.41 -2.13 8.47
N ILE A 205 -17.87 -3.10 7.67
CA ILE A 205 -19.12 -2.98 6.89
C ILE A 205 -20.32 -2.78 7.81
N VAL A 206 -20.40 -3.55 8.92
CA VAL A 206 -21.46 -3.39 9.93
C VAL A 206 -21.41 -2.01 10.55
N HIS A 207 -20.21 -1.52 10.88
CA HIS A 207 -20.02 -0.20 11.47
C HIS A 207 -20.44 0.93 10.50
N VAL A 208 -20.04 0.84 9.22
CA VAL A 208 -20.46 1.79 8.17
C VAL A 208 -21.97 1.80 8.00
N LYS A 209 -22.62 0.63 7.97
CA LYS A 209 -24.08 0.52 7.85
C LYS A 209 -24.80 1.15 9.05
N LYS A 210 -24.27 0.96 10.27
CA LYS A 210 -24.81 1.56 11.49
C LYS A 210 -24.66 3.09 11.51
N SER A 211 -23.51 3.61 11.08
CA SER A 211 -23.31 5.07 10.92
C SER A 211 -24.26 5.69 9.91
N TYR A 212 -24.52 5.01 8.79
CA TYR A 212 -25.46 5.49 7.76
C TYR A 212 -26.91 5.55 8.27
N LYS A 213 -27.34 4.50 9.00
CA LYS A 213 -28.66 4.48 9.65
C LYS A 213 -28.80 5.62 10.66
N ASN A 214 -27.81 5.82 11.53
CA ASN A 214 -27.84 6.91 12.52
C ASN A 214 -27.87 8.30 11.86
N GLN A 215 -27.14 8.51 10.76
CA GLN A 215 -27.22 9.77 10.00
C GLN A 215 -28.60 9.99 9.36
N ARG A 216 -29.26 8.95 8.87
CA ARG A 216 -30.63 9.06 8.32
C ARG A 216 -31.68 9.40 9.38
N VAL A 217 -31.55 8.80 10.57
CA VAL A 217 -32.41 9.10 11.73
C VAL A 217 -32.20 10.54 12.21
N MET A 218 -30.94 10.99 12.35
CA MET A 218 -30.65 12.40 12.72
C MET A 218 -31.05 13.41 11.64
N SER A 219 -31.04 13.00 10.37
CA SER A 219 -31.51 13.80 9.22
C SER A 219 -33.05 13.86 9.10
N GLY A 220 -33.80 13.16 9.97
CA GLY A 220 -35.26 13.10 9.90
C GLY A 220 -35.81 12.34 8.68
N LYS A 221 -34.96 11.59 7.96
CA LYS A 221 -35.38 10.81 6.77
C LYS A 221 -35.96 9.43 7.13
N GLU A 222 -35.78 8.98 8.36
CA GLU A 222 -36.37 7.77 8.92
C GLU A 222 -36.83 8.08 10.36
N THR A 223 -38.13 7.91 10.66
CA THR A 223 -38.65 7.97 12.03
C THR A 223 -38.24 6.70 12.78
N ALA A 224 -37.83 6.89 14.04
CA ALA A 224 -37.22 5.89 14.92
C ALA A 224 -38.01 4.58 15.05
#